data_AF-A0A8S3Z0Y3-F1
#
_entry.id   AF-A0A8S3Z0Y3-F1
#
_cell.length_a   1.000
_cell.length_b   1.000
_cell.length_c   1.000
_cell.angle_alpha   90.00
_cell.angle_beta   90.00
_cell.angle_gamma   90.00
#
_symmetry.space_group_name_H-M   'P 1'
#
loop_
_entity.id
_entity.type
_entity.pdbx_description
1 polymer ?
#
loop_
_entity_poly.entity_id
_entity_poly.type
_entity_poly.pdbx_seq_one_letter_code
_entity_poly.pdbx_strand_id
1 'polypeptide(L)'
;MASAQDLPITGVCIVSDPGRCPPNFILIDKTFDRPEDADLWRDGYFGRRVMRYLCVQRQIPLLNQDVLVDVALINERDLPPAGFSVIDLTHDTREKATQKRSICVRWMIPSMTKHAITELIFITKTSRRAPANYTLVGEINNMSLCYKVGEVPKIPNAAKSLVSPTQPTVTTPTQAYNMAALASGLPYTITPPAVPARPLSGGLMTRTGPPEQSANSLATGHINPISGIVWKMNPKYKQLIELQNITIPEIKAKTMTDIDHQYDYNFSVERSVSKTPRLS
;
A
#
# COMPACT_ATOMS: atom_id res chain seq x y z
N MET A 1 24.05 6.72 -13.54
CA MET A 1 22.80 5.92 -13.52
C MET A 1 22.91 4.99 -12.32
N ALA A 2 21.97 5.02 -11.39
CA ALA A 2 21.97 4.04 -10.29
C ALA A 2 21.83 2.64 -10.90
N SER A 3 22.66 1.69 -10.47
CA SER A 3 22.47 0.29 -10.86
C SER A 3 21.13 -0.19 -10.29
N ALA A 4 20.45 -1.15 -10.92
CA ALA A 4 19.17 -1.67 -10.41
C ALA A 4 19.28 -2.23 -8.97
N GLN A 5 20.50 -2.56 -8.52
CA GLN A 5 20.78 -3.04 -7.17
C GLN A 5 20.80 -1.95 -6.09
N ASP A 6 20.88 -0.68 -6.49
CA ASP A 6 20.86 0.47 -5.57
C ASP A 6 19.48 1.14 -5.49
N LEU A 7 18.47 0.57 -6.17
CA LEU A 7 17.09 1.07 -6.10
C LEU A 7 16.43 0.62 -4.79
N PRO A 8 15.59 1.48 -4.17
CA PRO A 8 14.92 1.13 -2.94
C PRO A 8 13.93 -0.02 -3.16
N ILE A 9 13.77 -0.85 -2.13
CA ILE A 9 12.72 -1.86 -2.08
C ILE A 9 11.39 -1.17 -1.87
N THR A 10 10.45 -1.45 -2.75
CA THR A 10 9.11 -0.85 -2.79
C THR A 10 7.98 -1.88 -2.68
N GLY A 11 8.36 -3.16 -2.56
CA GLY A 11 7.46 -4.28 -2.36
C GLY A 11 8.21 -5.45 -1.74
N VAL A 12 7.59 -6.09 -0.75
CA VAL A 12 8.09 -7.34 -0.14
C VAL A 12 6.90 -8.28 0.03
N CYS A 13 7.06 -9.53 -0.35
CA CYS A 13 6.08 -10.57 -0.06
C CYS A 13 6.76 -11.94 0.09
N ILE A 14 5.99 -12.95 0.51
CA ILE A 14 6.47 -14.33 0.62
C ILE A 14 5.59 -15.21 -0.27
N VAL A 15 6.19 -16.13 -1.01
CA VAL A 15 5.47 -17.12 -1.83
C VAL A 15 5.72 -18.53 -1.34
N SER A 16 4.76 -19.43 -1.56
CA SER A 16 4.90 -20.85 -1.29
C SER A 16 5.55 -21.64 -2.43
N ASP A 17 5.38 -21.15 -3.67
CA ASP A 17 5.97 -21.72 -4.88
C ASP A 17 6.93 -20.71 -5.52
N PRO A 18 8.23 -21.03 -5.71
CA PRO A 18 9.19 -20.21 -6.47
C PRO A 18 8.67 -19.74 -7.83
N GLY A 19 7.91 -20.59 -8.53
CA GLY A 19 7.31 -20.27 -9.84
C GLY A 19 6.16 -19.26 -9.78
N ARG A 20 5.71 -18.89 -8.57
CA ARG A 20 4.64 -17.91 -8.33
C ARG A 20 5.18 -16.57 -7.82
N CYS A 21 6.49 -16.30 -7.95
CA CYS A 21 7.07 -14.98 -7.72
C CYS A 21 6.30 -13.92 -8.54
N PRO A 22 5.81 -12.83 -7.92
CA PRO A 22 5.02 -11.84 -8.65
C PRO A 22 5.82 -11.16 -9.78
N PRO A 23 5.16 -10.67 -10.84
CA PRO A 23 5.83 -9.90 -11.88
C PRO A 23 6.59 -8.69 -11.29
N ASN A 24 7.80 -8.43 -11.78
CA ASN A 24 8.71 -7.39 -11.30
C ASN A 24 9.27 -7.59 -9.88
N PHE A 25 9.05 -8.76 -9.26
CA PHE A 25 9.73 -9.16 -8.04
C PHE A 25 10.89 -10.10 -8.36
N ILE A 26 11.93 -10.02 -7.54
CA ILE A 26 13.08 -10.92 -7.54
C ILE A 26 12.89 -11.89 -6.39
N LEU A 27 12.96 -13.18 -6.69
CA LEU A 27 12.93 -14.25 -5.71
C LEU A 27 14.28 -14.35 -5.00
N ILE A 28 14.27 -14.52 -3.68
CA ILE A 28 15.44 -14.83 -2.87
C ILE A 28 15.33 -16.30 -2.46
N ASP A 29 15.86 -17.19 -3.30
CA ASP A 29 15.82 -18.65 -3.14
C ASP A 29 17.17 -19.25 -2.75
N LYS A 30 18.22 -18.43 -2.70
CA LYS A 30 19.56 -18.81 -2.28
C LYS A 30 20.15 -17.86 -1.24
N THR A 31 20.95 -18.39 -0.33
CA THR A 31 21.76 -17.57 0.57
C THR A 31 22.83 -16.83 -0.22
N PHE A 32 23.28 -15.69 0.31
CA PHE A 32 24.21 -14.78 -0.36
C PHE A 32 25.66 -15.26 -0.29
N ASP A 33 26.06 -15.88 0.83
CA ASP A 33 27.43 -16.33 1.07
C ASP A 33 27.74 -17.71 0.47
N ARG A 34 26.73 -18.58 0.38
CA ARG A 34 26.79 -19.89 -0.26
C ARG A 34 25.52 -20.13 -1.06
N PRO A 35 25.51 -20.94 -2.13
CA PRO A 35 24.30 -21.24 -2.89
C PRO A 35 23.39 -22.28 -2.17
N GLU A 36 23.18 -22.13 -0.86
CA GLU A 36 22.25 -22.95 -0.08
C GLU A 36 20.81 -22.45 -0.23
N ASP A 37 19.82 -23.33 -0.05
CA ASP A 37 18.40 -23.01 -0.22
C ASP A 37 17.93 -22.00 0.84
N ALA A 38 17.29 -20.90 0.40
CA ALA A 38 16.81 -19.83 1.27
C ALA A 38 15.35 -20.01 1.71
N ASP A 39 14.94 -21.24 2.00
CA ASP A 39 13.60 -21.55 2.50
C ASP A 39 13.41 -21.00 3.92
N LEU A 40 12.34 -20.22 4.14
CA LEU A 40 12.00 -19.62 5.42
C LEU A 40 11.30 -20.58 6.37
N TRP A 41 10.86 -21.74 5.87
CA TRP A 41 10.08 -22.69 6.65
C TRP A 41 10.91 -23.86 7.17
N ARG A 42 10.77 -24.15 8.47
CA ARG A 42 11.37 -25.34 9.06
C ARG A 42 10.38 -26.51 9.01
N ASP A 43 10.70 -27.54 8.23
CA ASP A 43 9.91 -28.77 8.22
C ASP A 43 9.92 -29.46 9.60
N GLY A 44 8.79 -30.08 9.93
CA GLY A 44 8.65 -30.96 11.09
C GLY A 44 8.97 -32.41 10.72
N TYR A 45 9.38 -33.22 11.70
CA TYR A 45 9.79 -34.62 11.50
C TYR A 45 8.71 -35.53 10.88
N PHE A 46 7.43 -35.20 11.01
CA PHE A 46 6.29 -36.02 10.53
C PHE A 46 5.36 -35.25 9.57
N GLY A 47 5.81 -34.10 9.05
CA GLY A 47 4.99 -33.21 8.23
C GLY A 47 5.29 -33.32 6.73
N ARG A 48 4.34 -32.86 5.92
CA ARG A 48 4.61 -32.56 4.50
C ARG A 48 5.59 -31.38 4.43
N ARG A 49 6.51 -31.43 3.46
CA ARG A 49 7.41 -30.32 3.15
C ARG A 49 6.60 -29.06 2.81
N VAL A 50 6.89 -27.98 3.51
CA VAL A 50 6.31 -26.65 3.26
C VAL A 50 7.45 -25.73 2.89
N MET A 51 7.32 -25.02 1.76
CA MET A 51 8.35 -24.11 1.26
C MET A 51 7.85 -22.68 1.34
N ARG A 52 8.73 -21.74 1.70
CA ARG A 52 8.43 -20.32 1.79
C ARG A 52 9.64 -19.50 1.34
N TYR A 53 9.45 -18.63 0.36
CA TYR A 53 10.53 -17.82 -0.18
C TYR A 53 10.18 -16.34 -0.18
N LEU A 54 11.17 -15.50 0.12
CA LEU A 54 11.02 -14.05 0.13
C LEU A 54 11.13 -13.51 -1.31
N CYS A 55 10.26 -12.58 -1.67
CA CYS A 55 10.27 -11.87 -2.94
C CYS A 55 10.38 -10.37 -2.68
N VAL A 56 11.22 -9.67 -3.45
CA VAL A 56 11.42 -8.23 -3.32
C VAL A 56 11.28 -7.50 -4.65
N GLN A 57 10.63 -6.34 -4.65
CA GLN A 57 10.56 -5.43 -5.80
C GLN A 57 11.46 -4.22 -5.57
N ARG A 58 12.38 -3.95 -6.50
CA ARG A 58 13.29 -2.80 -6.47
C ARG A 58 13.00 -1.89 -7.65
N GLN A 59 12.67 -0.62 -7.41
CA GLN A 59 12.41 0.35 -8.46
C GLN A 59 12.54 1.79 -7.95
N ILE A 60 12.53 2.77 -8.86
CA ILE A 60 12.35 4.18 -8.49
C ILE A 60 10.92 4.35 -7.96
N PRO A 61 10.71 4.87 -6.73
CA PRO A 61 9.37 5.00 -6.17
C PRO A 61 8.49 5.93 -7.01
N LEU A 62 7.27 5.49 -7.32
CA LEU A 62 6.23 6.35 -7.90
C LEU A 62 5.61 7.26 -6.81
N LEU A 63 4.83 8.26 -7.22
CA LEU A 63 4.30 9.32 -6.35
C LEU A 63 3.53 8.81 -5.10
N ASN A 64 2.97 7.60 -5.17
CA ASN A 64 2.17 6.99 -4.09
C ASN A 64 2.74 5.65 -3.61
N GLN A 65 4.02 5.38 -3.85
CA GLN A 65 4.64 4.13 -3.48
C GLN A 65 5.65 4.34 -2.35
N ASP A 66 5.39 3.68 -1.22
CA ASP A 66 6.29 3.71 -0.07
C ASP A 66 7.56 2.91 -0.33
N VAL A 67 8.60 3.26 0.42
CA VAL A 67 9.88 2.56 0.44
C VAL A 67 10.05 1.82 1.76
N LEU A 68 10.69 0.66 1.68
CA LEU A 68 11.03 -0.14 2.85
C LEU A 68 12.16 0.55 3.61
N VAL A 69 11.93 0.93 4.87
CA VAL A 69 12.94 1.62 5.69
C VAL A 69 13.49 0.75 6.81
N ASP A 70 12.80 -0.34 7.14
CA ASP A 70 13.21 -1.22 8.22
C ASP A 70 12.58 -2.61 8.11
N VAL A 71 13.26 -3.60 8.69
CA VAL A 71 12.79 -4.98 8.80
C VAL A 71 13.14 -5.52 10.19
N ALA A 72 12.20 -6.22 10.81
CA ALA A 72 12.39 -6.85 12.10
C ALA A 72 11.96 -8.32 12.06
N LEU A 73 12.58 -9.13 12.92
CA LEU A 73 12.16 -10.50 13.20
C LEU A 73 11.65 -10.57 14.64
N ILE A 74 10.39 -10.97 14.80
CA ILE A 74 9.76 -11.12 16.12
C ILE A 74 9.35 -12.58 16.36
N ASN A 75 9.05 -12.96 17.60
CA ASN A 75 8.38 -14.24 17.83
C ASN A 75 6.93 -14.14 17.32
N GLU A 76 6.38 -15.28 16.90
CA GLU A 76 5.04 -15.33 16.29
C GLU A 76 3.90 -14.80 17.18
N ARG A 77 4.07 -14.86 18.50
CA ARG A 77 3.09 -14.39 19.49
C ARG A 77 3.32 -12.95 19.92
N ASP A 78 4.45 -12.36 19.54
CA ASP A 78 4.79 -11.00 19.94
C ASP A 78 4.02 -10.01 19.07
N LEU A 79 3.74 -8.84 19.63
CA LEU A 79 3.16 -7.74 18.85
C LEU A 79 4.23 -7.12 17.94
N PRO A 80 3.89 -6.72 16.70
CA PRO A 80 4.81 -5.98 15.85
C PRO A 80 5.20 -4.65 16.51
N PRO A 81 6.48 -4.20 16.37
CA PRO A 81 6.90 -2.90 16.86
C PRO A 81 6.09 -1.75 16.24
N ALA A 82 6.08 -0.58 16.89
CA ALA A 82 5.34 0.58 16.40
C ALA A 82 5.75 0.95 14.96
N GLY A 83 4.77 1.11 14.08
CA GLY A 83 4.98 1.43 12.66
C GLY A 83 5.37 0.24 11.77
N PHE A 84 5.50 -0.97 12.33
CA PHE A 84 5.74 -2.18 11.54
C PHE A 84 4.42 -2.91 11.25
N SER A 85 4.41 -3.62 10.11
CA SER A 85 3.36 -4.56 9.71
C SER A 85 3.97 -5.95 9.52
N VAL A 86 3.23 -7.00 9.87
CA VAL A 86 3.69 -8.39 9.75
C VAL A 86 3.35 -8.92 8.35
N ILE A 87 4.28 -9.64 7.72
CA ILE A 87 3.98 -10.47 6.55
C ILE A 87 3.47 -11.82 7.07
N ASP A 88 2.16 -11.90 7.27
CA ASP A 88 1.49 -13.02 7.93
C ASP A 88 1.12 -14.16 6.96
N LEU A 89 0.82 -13.80 5.71
CA LEU A 89 0.29 -14.70 4.70
C LEU A 89 1.10 -14.66 3.41
N THR A 90 1.19 -15.81 2.75
CA THR A 90 1.79 -15.93 1.43
C THR A 90 0.97 -15.16 0.41
N HIS A 91 1.65 -14.61 -0.58
CA HIS A 91 1.03 -13.85 -1.66
C HIS A 91 0.22 -14.76 -2.61
N ASP A 92 0.75 -15.93 -2.92
CA ASP A 92 0.20 -16.87 -3.90
C ASP A 92 -0.94 -17.74 -3.34
N THR A 93 -0.79 -18.25 -2.12
CA THR A 93 -1.72 -19.24 -1.54
C THR A 93 -2.51 -18.74 -0.34
N ARG A 94 -2.19 -17.54 0.19
CA ARG A 94 -2.81 -16.99 1.41
C ARG A 94 -2.71 -17.92 2.62
N GLU A 95 -1.68 -18.76 2.64
CA GLU A 95 -1.32 -19.61 3.77
C GLU A 95 -0.36 -18.88 4.70
N LYS A 96 -0.13 -19.39 5.91
CA LYS A 96 0.84 -18.82 6.85
C LYS A 96 2.23 -18.66 6.19
N ALA A 97 2.81 -17.46 6.28
CA ALA A 97 4.03 -17.10 5.56
C ALA A 97 5.33 -17.61 6.21
N THR A 98 5.41 -17.64 7.54
CA THR A 98 6.59 -18.10 8.29
C THR A 98 6.19 -18.90 9.53
N GLN A 99 7.14 -19.55 10.21
CA GLN A 99 6.90 -20.30 11.45
C GLN A 99 7.94 -19.94 12.52
N LYS A 100 7.52 -19.86 13.80
CA LYS A 100 8.37 -19.55 14.98
C LYS A 100 8.88 -18.10 15.03
N ARG A 101 9.16 -17.51 13.88
CA ARG A 101 9.53 -16.11 13.69
C ARG A 101 8.62 -15.50 12.65
N SER A 102 8.28 -14.24 12.82
CA SER A 102 7.50 -13.45 11.88
C SER A 102 8.36 -12.33 11.32
N ILE A 103 8.32 -12.13 10.00
CA ILE A 103 8.98 -11.01 9.32
C ILE A 103 8.06 -9.80 9.40
N CYS A 104 8.57 -8.71 9.96
CA CYS A 104 7.89 -7.43 10.05
C CYS A 104 8.59 -6.40 9.18
N VAL A 105 7.82 -5.58 8.47
CA VAL A 105 8.32 -4.52 7.59
C VAL A 105 7.77 -3.17 8.01
N ARG A 106 8.62 -2.13 7.94
CA ARG A 106 8.24 -0.74 8.14
C ARG A 106 8.38 0.02 6.83
N TRP A 107 7.27 0.60 6.39
CA TRP A 107 7.17 1.40 5.18
C TRP A 107 7.22 2.88 5.53
N MET A 108 7.70 3.70 4.58
CA MET A 108 7.69 5.15 4.72
C MET A 108 7.54 5.81 3.35
N ILE A 109 6.83 6.94 3.32
CA ILE A 109 6.71 7.79 2.14
C ILE A 109 8.12 8.28 1.74
N PRO A 110 8.52 8.22 0.46
CA PRO A 110 9.87 8.58 0.01
C PRO A 110 10.34 9.97 0.46
N SER A 111 9.42 10.95 0.58
CA SER A 111 9.75 12.31 1.01
C SER A 111 10.13 12.44 2.50
N MET A 112 9.82 11.43 3.32
CA MET A 112 10.04 11.44 4.76
C MET A 112 11.35 10.75 5.18
N THR A 113 12.10 10.19 4.24
CA THR A 113 13.39 9.55 4.51
C THR A 113 14.42 9.90 3.43
N LYS A 114 15.70 9.98 3.84
CA LYS A 114 16.83 10.09 2.90
C LYS A 114 17.31 8.71 2.44
N HIS A 115 17.05 7.69 3.24
CA HIS A 115 17.62 6.36 3.08
C HIS A 115 16.54 5.28 3.18
N ALA A 116 16.68 4.24 2.35
CA ALA A 116 15.78 3.09 2.34
C ALA A 116 16.58 1.81 2.12
N ILE A 117 16.00 0.68 2.50
CA ILE A 117 16.57 -0.63 2.25
C ILE A 117 16.55 -0.89 0.74
N THR A 118 17.72 -1.19 0.18
CA THR A 118 17.89 -1.51 -1.25
C THR A 118 18.06 -3.01 -1.47
N GLU A 119 18.41 -3.76 -0.43
CA GLU A 119 18.72 -5.17 -0.54
C GLU A 119 18.39 -5.93 0.75
N LEU A 120 17.77 -7.10 0.59
CA LEU A 120 17.56 -8.10 1.62
C LEU A 120 18.29 -9.38 1.19
N ILE A 121 19.05 -9.96 2.11
CA ILE A 121 19.78 -11.20 1.88
C ILE A 121 19.64 -12.14 3.06
N PHE A 122 19.77 -13.43 2.79
CA PHE A 122 20.01 -14.45 3.82
C PHE A 122 21.46 -14.89 3.76
N ILE A 123 22.09 -15.06 4.92
CA ILE A 123 23.40 -15.71 5.03
C ILE A 123 23.27 -16.98 5.86
N THR A 124 24.10 -17.98 5.56
CA THR A 124 24.14 -19.22 6.34
C THR A 124 24.52 -18.93 7.80
N LYS A 125 24.04 -19.75 8.75
CA LYS A 125 24.39 -19.62 10.18
C LYS A 125 25.89 -19.69 10.47
N THR A 126 26.66 -20.35 9.60
CA THR A 126 28.12 -20.41 9.68
C THR A 126 28.74 -19.00 9.59
N SER A 127 28.12 -18.12 8.81
CA SER A 127 28.52 -16.73 8.67
C SER A 127 27.91 -15.88 9.79
N ARG A 128 28.59 -15.85 10.95
CA ARG A 128 28.11 -15.15 12.17
C ARG A 128 28.10 -13.61 12.08
N ARG A 129 28.66 -13.02 11.04
CA ARG A 129 28.70 -11.57 10.82
C ARG A 129 28.06 -11.23 9.49
N ALA A 130 27.30 -10.14 9.46
CA ALA A 130 26.79 -9.58 8.23
C ALA A 130 27.95 -9.21 7.28
N PRO A 131 27.78 -9.33 5.96
CA PRO A 131 28.74 -8.83 4.99
C PRO A 131 28.98 -7.31 5.14
N ALA A 132 30.06 -6.80 4.56
CA ALA A 132 30.34 -5.36 4.61
C ALA A 132 29.18 -4.53 4.05
N ASN A 133 28.79 -3.47 4.76
CA ASN A 133 27.65 -2.59 4.46
C ASN A 133 26.26 -3.20 4.67
N TYR A 134 26.18 -4.39 5.27
CA TYR A 134 24.91 -4.99 5.68
C TYR A 134 24.71 -4.90 7.19
N THR A 135 23.46 -4.77 7.60
CA THR A 135 23.02 -4.86 8.99
C THR A 135 22.33 -6.19 9.22
N LEU A 136 22.71 -6.89 10.30
CA LEU A 136 22.10 -8.14 10.73
C LEU A 136 20.78 -7.86 11.46
N VAL A 137 19.69 -8.50 11.02
CA VAL A 137 18.35 -8.38 11.64
C VAL A 137 18.15 -9.46 12.71
N GLY A 138 18.42 -10.72 12.34
CA GLY A 138 18.20 -11.86 13.21
C GLY A 138 18.12 -13.19 12.45
N GLU A 139 17.87 -14.27 13.18
CA GLU A 139 17.86 -15.64 12.63
C GLU A 139 16.43 -16.14 12.34
N ILE A 140 16.22 -16.72 11.15
CA ILE A 140 15.01 -17.45 10.73
C ILE A 140 15.43 -18.70 9.96
N ASN A 141 14.83 -19.85 10.29
CA ASN A 141 15.17 -21.17 9.72
C ASN A 141 16.67 -21.48 9.57
N ASN A 142 17.48 -21.21 10.61
CA ASN A 142 18.94 -21.41 10.59
C ASN A 142 19.69 -20.54 9.56
N MET A 143 19.08 -19.45 9.10
CA MET A 143 19.72 -18.42 8.30
C MET A 143 19.59 -17.07 8.99
N SER A 144 20.50 -16.16 8.69
CA SER A 144 20.48 -14.81 9.21
C SER A 144 19.98 -13.84 8.14
N LEU A 145 18.88 -13.14 8.42
CA LEU A 145 18.39 -12.07 7.56
C LEU A 145 19.25 -10.82 7.76
N CYS A 146 19.75 -10.26 6.66
CA CYS A 146 20.48 -9.01 6.66
C CYS A 146 19.90 -8.04 5.62
N TYR A 147 20.12 -6.74 5.82
CA TYR A 147 19.73 -5.71 4.85
C TYR A 147 20.86 -4.72 4.57
N LYS A 148 20.84 -4.11 3.39
CA LYS A 148 21.68 -2.96 3.02
C LYS A 148 20.79 -1.75 2.76
N VAL A 149 21.29 -0.59 3.14
CA VAL A 149 20.60 0.70 2.98
C VAL A 149 21.30 1.52 1.88
N GLY A 150 20.51 2.24 1.09
CA GLY A 150 20.98 3.18 0.07
C GLY A 150 20.19 4.49 0.10
N GLU A 151 20.59 5.44 -0.72
CA GLU A 151 19.87 6.71 -0.87
C GLU A 151 18.58 6.53 -1.66
N VAL A 152 17.51 7.19 -1.23
CA VAL A 152 16.26 7.23 -2.00
C VAL A 152 16.42 8.21 -3.17
N PRO A 153 16.18 7.79 -4.43
CA PRO A 153 16.26 8.68 -5.56
C PRO A 153 15.31 9.86 -5.39
N LYS A 154 15.85 11.08 -5.43
CA LYS A 154 15.02 12.28 -5.50
C LYS A 154 14.47 12.37 -6.91
N ILE A 155 13.15 12.26 -7.04
CA ILE A 155 12.49 12.64 -8.29
C ILE A 155 12.85 14.12 -8.50
N PRO A 156 13.55 14.49 -9.59
CA PRO A 156 13.80 15.88 -9.88
C PRO A 156 12.44 16.56 -10.00
N ASN A 157 12.17 17.58 -9.19
CA ASN A 157 11.04 18.48 -9.44
C ASN A 157 11.18 18.98 -10.88
N ALA A 158 10.35 18.46 -11.78
CA ALA A 158 10.20 19.07 -13.09
C ALA A 158 9.63 20.48 -12.87
N ALA A 159 10.39 21.47 -13.35
CA ALA A 159 10.07 22.90 -13.40
C ALA A 159 10.15 23.71 -12.09
N LYS A 160 11.38 23.99 -11.62
CA LYS A 160 11.77 25.40 -11.42
C LYS A 160 12.41 25.88 -12.73
N SER A 161 11.59 26.13 -13.75
CA SER A 161 12.08 26.82 -14.93
C SER A 161 12.29 28.28 -14.53
N LEU A 162 13.54 28.72 -14.59
CA LEU A 162 13.94 30.12 -14.46
C LEU A 162 13.20 30.91 -15.54
N VAL A 163 12.18 31.67 -15.14
CA VAL A 163 11.59 32.71 -16.00
C VAL A 163 12.00 34.03 -15.38
N SER A 164 12.96 34.69 -16.04
CA SER A 164 13.31 36.10 -15.82
C SER A 164 12.06 36.98 -15.99
N PRO A 165 11.89 38.06 -15.21
CA PRO A 165 10.69 38.88 -15.30
C PRO A 165 10.78 39.79 -16.53
N THR A 166 9.95 39.53 -17.54
CA THR A 166 9.65 40.52 -18.58
C THR A 166 8.17 40.86 -18.50
N GLN A 167 7.89 42.16 -18.35
CA GLN A 167 6.57 42.77 -18.16
C GLN A 167 5.55 42.43 -19.27
N PRO A 168 4.24 42.56 -18.96
CA PRO A 168 3.17 42.10 -19.84
C PRO A 168 2.77 43.17 -20.87
N THR A 169 2.53 42.73 -22.11
CA THR A 169 1.74 43.51 -23.07
C THR A 169 0.44 42.77 -23.36
N VAL A 170 -0.65 43.43 -23.01
CA VAL A 170 -2.04 43.01 -23.20
C VAL A 170 -2.35 42.94 -24.68
N THR A 171 -2.95 41.83 -25.15
CA THR A 171 -3.91 41.85 -26.26
C THR A 171 -4.67 40.53 -26.32
N THR A 172 -5.94 40.59 -25.92
CA THR A 172 -6.97 39.60 -26.23
C THR A 172 -7.24 39.62 -27.74
N PRO A 173 -7.59 38.47 -28.35
CA PRO A 173 -9.00 38.30 -28.66
C PRO A 173 -9.55 36.89 -28.36
N THR A 174 -10.79 36.94 -27.92
CA THR A 174 -11.78 35.88 -27.69
C THR A 174 -11.91 34.86 -28.83
N GLN A 175 -11.84 33.54 -28.51
CA GLN A 175 -12.71 32.51 -29.11
C GLN A 175 -12.97 31.33 -28.14
N ALA A 176 -14.28 31.11 -27.89
CA ALA A 176 -15.01 29.91 -27.48
C ALA A 176 -14.39 28.90 -26.49
N TYR A 177 -14.93 28.92 -25.25
CA TYR A 177 -14.81 27.83 -24.28
C TYR A 177 -15.79 26.70 -24.67
N ASN A 178 -15.25 25.58 -25.15
CA ASN A 178 -15.96 24.31 -25.10
C ASN A 178 -15.91 23.81 -23.66
N MET A 179 -17.02 23.94 -22.93
CA MET A 179 -17.24 23.24 -21.67
C MET A 179 -17.42 21.75 -21.96
N ALA A 180 -16.34 20.98 -22.00
CA ALA A 180 -16.43 19.54 -21.84
C ALA A 180 -16.72 19.25 -20.36
N ALA A 181 -17.80 18.53 -20.08
CA ALA A 181 -18.16 18.10 -18.74
C ALA A 181 -17.01 17.30 -18.12
N LEU A 182 -16.64 17.62 -16.88
CA LEU A 182 -15.75 16.80 -16.06
C LEU A 182 -16.40 15.42 -15.87
N ALA A 183 -16.03 14.45 -16.71
CA ALA A 183 -16.27 13.06 -16.42
C ALA A 183 -15.32 12.66 -15.27
N SER A 184 -15.90 12.26 -14.15
CA SER A 184 -15.22 11.68 -13.00
C SER A 184 -14.26 10.58 -13.44
N GLY A 185 -12.95 10.83 -13.34
CA GLY A 185 -11.90 9.86 -13.58
C GLY A 185 -11.82 8.84 -12.45
N LEU A 186 -12.74 7.87 -12.45
CA LEU A 186 -12.58 6.61 -11.71
C LEU A 186 -12.10 5.53 -12.68
N PRO A 187 -11.21 4.60 -12.27
CA PRO A 187 -10.63 3.59 -13.15
C PRO A 187 -11.59 2.44 -13.52
N TYR A 188 -12.90 2.57 -13.27
CA TYR A 188 -13.91 1.57 -13.61
C TYR A 188 -15.23 2.22 -14.06
N THR A 189 -15.85 1.62 -15.08
CA THR A 189 -17.15 2.03 -15.60
C THR A 189 -18.27 1.64 -14.63
N ILE A 190 -19.22 2.56 -14.35
CA ILE A 190 -20.39 2.31 -13.48
C ILE A 190 -21.58 1.78 -14.31
N THR A 191 -21.36 1.44 -15.59
CA THR A 191 -22.44 0.95 -16.46
C THR A 191 -22.49 -0.57 -16.37
N PRO A 192 -23.57 -1.18 -15.83
CA PRO A 192 -23.71 -2.64 -15.92
C PRO A 192 -23.82 -3.03 -17.40
N PRO A 193 -23.19 -4.13 -17.84
CA PRO A 193 -23.30 -4.58 -19.21
C PRO A 193 -24.76 -4.91 -19.53
N ALA A 194 -25.29 -4.32 -20.61
CA ALA A 194 -26.57 -4.69 -21.17
C ALA A 194 -26.48 -6.14 -21.65
N VAL A 195 -27.06 -7.05 -20.86
CA VAL A 195 -27.24 -8.45 -21.25
C VAL A 195 -28.26 -8.47 -22.40
N PRO A 196 -28.01 -9.17 -23.53
CA PRO A 196 -29.02 -9.29 -24.56
C PRO A 196 -30.26 -9.98 -23.98
N ALA A 197 -31.40 -9.29 -24.10
CA ALA A 197 -32.70 -9.83 -23.73
C ALA A 197 -32.98 -11.08 -24.57
N ARG A 198 -32.93 -12.25 -23.94
CA ARG A 198 -33.37 -13.50 -24.55
C ARG A 198 -34.91 -13.46 -24.60
N PRO A 199 -35.55 -13.74 -25.74
CA PRO A 199 -37.00 -13.63 -25.84
C PRO A 199 -37.67 -14.60 -24.87
N LEU A 200 -38.59 -14.07 -24.06
CA LEU A 200 -39.52 -14.85 -23.26
C LEU A 200 -40.34 -15.74 -24.21
N SER A 201 -40.08 -17.04 -24.17
CA SER A 201 -41.09 -18.02 -24.58
C SER A 201 -42.09 -18.12 -23.43
N GLY A 202 -43.34 -17.76 -23.73
CA GLY A 202 -44.44 -17.76 -22.79
C GLY A 202 -44.65 -19.13 -22.15
N GLY A 203 -44.86 -19.09 -20.84
CA GLY A 203 -45.26 -20.23 -20.03
C GLY A 203 -45.97 -19.70 -18.79
N LEU A 204 -47.24 -19.35 -18.96
CA LEU A 204 -48.16 -19.00 -17.89
C LEU A 204 -48.32 -20.23 -16.98
N MET A 205 -47.78 -20.21 -15.76
CA MET A 205 -48.24 -21.08 -14.68
C MET A 205 -48.23 -20.31 -13.36
N THR A 206 -49.36 -19.65 -13.10
CA THR A 206 -49.80 -19.29 -11.76
C THR A 206 -49.84 -20.56 -10.90
N ARG A 207 -49.06 -20.62 -9.83
CA ARG A 207 -49.29 -21.57 -8.74
C ARG A 207 -49.31 -20.86 -7.41
N THR A 208 -50.54 -20.56 -6.98
CA THR A 208 -50.91 -20.22 -5.61
C THR A 208 -50.97 -21.50 -4.78
N GLY A 209 -50.24 -21.59 -3.66
CA GLY A 209 -50.39 -22.69 -2.69
C GLY A 209 -49.31 -22.73 -1.60
N PRO A 210 -49.66 -23.04 -0.32
CA PRO A 210 -48.77 -23.02 0.85
C PRO A 210 -47.92 -24.33 0.99
N PRO A 211 -47.00 -24.43 1.98
CA PRO A 211 -45.78 -25.22 1.85
C PRO A 211 -45.99 -26.69 2.18
N GLU A 212 -45.42 -27.59 1.38
CA GLU A 212 -45.27 -28.99 1.77
C GLU A 212 -43.82 -29.44 1.72
N GLN A 213 -43.48 -30.16 2.77
CA GLN A 213 -42.25 -30.88 3.01
C GLN A 213 -42.13 -32.02 2.01
N SER A 214 -41.01 -32.10 1.31
CA SER A 214 -40.50 -33.39 0.85
C SER A 214 -39.06 -33.24 0.42
N ALA A 215 -38.19 -33.91 1.18
CA ALA A 215 -36.84 -34.24 0.77
C ALA A 215 -36.86 -35.03 -0.55
N ASN A 216 -35.77 -34.89 -1.30
CA ASN A 216 -35.41 -35.65 -2.50
C ASN A 216 -36.06 -35.19 -3.82
N SER A 217 -35.37 -34.27 -4.50
CA SER A 217 -35.29 -34.28 -5.96
C SER A 217 -33.97 -33.66 -6.39
N LEU A 218 -33.07 -34.54 -6.82
CA LEU A 218 -31.90 -34.21 -7.63
C LEU A 218 -32.41 -33.72 -8.98
N ALA A 219 -32.45 -32.40 -9.19
CA ALA A 219 -32.68 -31.80 -10.49
C ALA A 219 -31.82 -30.55 -10.64
N THR A 220 -30.97 -30.58 -11.65
CA THR A 220 -30.13 -29.52 -12.19
C THR A 220 -30.87 -28.19 -12.32
N GLY A 221 -30.55 -27.27 -11.42
CA GLY A 221 -30.88 -25.85 -11.52
C GLY A 221 -29.84 -25.06 -10.73
N HIS A 222 -29.25 -24.03 -11.32
CA HIS A 222 -28.36 -23.11 -10.63
C HIS A 222 -29.13 -22.38 -9.52
N ILE A 223 -29.17 -22.97 -8.33
CA ILE A 223 -29.66 -22.31 -7.12
C ILE A 223 -28.51 -21.44 -6.62
N ASN A 224 -28.54 -20.14 -6.90
CA ASN A 224 -27.61 -19.22 -6.26
C ASN A 224 -27.97 -19.17 -4.77
N PRO A 225 -27.10 -19.59 -3.83
CA PRO A 225 -27.44 -19.65 -2.41
C PRO A 225 -27.69 -18.27 -1.76
N ILE A 226 -27.51 -17.19 -2.53
CA ILE A 226 -27.77 -15.79 -2.15
C ILE A 226 -29.09 -15.25 -2.75
N SER A 227 -29.74 -15.95 -3.68
CA SER A 227 -30.99 -15.47 -4.29
C SER A 227 -32.15 -15.56 -3.29
N GLY A 228 -32.58 -14.42 -2.77
CA GLY A 228 -33.67 -14.31 -1.78
C GLY A 228 -33.27 -13.57 -0.50
N ILE A 229 -31.99 -13.25 -0.31
CA ILE A 229 -31.53 -12.46 0.83
C ILE A 229 -31.65 -10.98 0.47
N VAL A 230 -32.57 -10.27 1.14
CA VAL A 230 -32.63 -8.81 1.07
C VAL A 230 -31.43 -8.25 1.85
N TRP A 231 -30.48 -7.65 1.13
CA TRP A 231 -29.35 -6.94 1.75
C TRP A 231 -29.90 -5.76 2.56
N LYS A 232 -29.88 -5.90 3.89
CA LYS A 232 -30.19 -4.83 4.83
C LYS A 232 -28.89 -4.35 5.46
N MET A 233 -28.60 -3.06 5.29
CA MET A 233 -27.46 -2.43 5.95
C MET A 233 -27.62 -2.52 7.47
N ASN A 234 -26.55 -2.93 8.16
CA ASN A 234 -26.56 -3.01 9.61
C ASN A 234 -26.81 -1.60 10.20
N PRO A 235 -27.80 -1.43 11.11
CA PRO A 235 -28.15 -0.14 11.69
C PRO A 235 -26.99 0.66 12.25
N LYS A 236 -25.92 -0.01 12.74
CA LYS A 236 -24.73 0.64 13.28
C LYS A 236 -23.93 1.47 12.24
N TYR A 237 -24.18 1.27 10.95
CA TYR A 237 -23.53 2.01 9.87
C TYR A 237 -24.41 3.13 9.29
N LYS A 238 -25.63 3.35 9.79
CA LYS A 238 -26.50 4.44 9.32
C LYS A 238 -25.83 5.82 9.45
N GLN A 239 -25.07 6.02 10.52
CA GLN A 239 -24.33 7.27 10.76
C GLN A 239 -23.22 7.52 9.71
N LEU A 240 -22.69 6.48 9.06
CA LEU A 240 -21.68 6.66 8.00
C LEU A 240 -22.29 7.24 6.71
N ILE A 241 -23.59 7.05 6.48
CA ILE A 241 -24.31 7.69 5.37
C ILE A 241 -24.52 9.18 5.67
N GLU A 242 -24.72 9.56 6.93
CA GLU A 242 -24.86 10.97 7.32
C GLU A 242 -23.56 11.77 7.10
N LEU A 243 -22.40 11.10 7.11
CA LEU A 243 -21.10 11.70 6.75
C LEU A 243 -20.96 11.97 5.23
N GLN A 244 -21.89 11.53 4.38
CA GLN A 244 -21.84 11.80 2.94
C GLN A 244 -22.10 13.28 2.61
N ASN A 245 -22.66 14.05 3.56
CA ASN A 245 -22.95 15.48 3.42
C ASN A 245 -21.95 16.37 4.19
N ILE A 246 -20.69 15.95 4.34
CA ILE A 246 -19.66 16.86 4.83
C ILE A 246 -19.30 17.83 3.72
N THR A 247 -19.77 19.07 3.84
CA THR A 247 -19.27 20.18 3.03
C THR A 247 -17.83 20.44 3.46
N ILE A 248 -16.87 19.93 2.69
CA ILE A 248 -15.45 20.21 2.91
C ILE A 248 -15.27 21.72 2.70
N PRO A 249 -14.80 22.48 3.70
CA PRO A 249 -14.58 23.91 3.54
C PRO A 249 -13.54 24.16 2.43
N GLU A 250 -13.79 25.17 1.61
CA GLU A 250 -12.92 25.52 0.50
C GLU A 250 -11.54 25.95 1.03
N ILE A 251 -10.53 25.11 0.81
CA ILE A 251 -9.15 25.43 1.15
C ILE A 251 -8.62 26.39 0.07
N LYS A 252 -8.59 27.69 0.37
CA LYS A 252 -7.96 28.67 -0.50
C LYS A 252 -6.45 28.42 -0.55
N ALA A 253 -5.95 28.06 -1.72
CA ALA A 253 -4.51 28.03 -1.97
C ALA A 253 -3.95 29.45 -1.79
N LYS A 254 -2.95 29.59 -0.93
CA LYS A 254 -2.22 30.84 -0.67
C LYS A 254 -0.82 30.73 -1.22
N THR A 255 -0.30 31.82 -1.76
CA THR A 255 1.12 31.87 -2.14
C THR A 255 1.99 31.91 -0.88
N MET A 256 3.28 31.60 -1.01
CA MET A 256 4.21 31.69 0.13
C MET A 256 4.23 33.11 0.72
N THR A 257 4.19 34.12 -0.15
CA THR A 257 4.16 35.53 0.25
C THR A 257 2.90 35.90 1.01
N ASP A 258 1.74 35.34 0.64
CA ASP A 258 0.48 35.56 1.37
C ASP A 258 0.52 34.94 2.77
N ILE A 259 1.19 33.79 2.91
CA ILE A 259 1.37 33.12 4.21
C ILE A 259 2.30 33.96 5.09
N ASP A 260 3.45 34.38 4.56
CA ASP A 260 4.42 35.19 5.30
C ASP A 260 3.78 36.50 5.79
N HIS A 261 3.00 37.17 4.95
CA HIS A 261 2.30 38.41 5.36
C HIS A 261 1.19 38.15 6.38
N GLN A 262 0.45 37.04 6.25
CA GLN A 262 -0.66 36.75 7.16
C GLN A 262 -0.19 36.36 8.57
N TYR A 263 0.93 35.64 8.64
CA TYR A 263 1.47 35.11 9.90
C TYR A 263 2.73 35.84 10.36
N ASP A 264 3.01 37.03 9.81
CA ASP A 264 4.09 37.89 10.29
C ASP A 264 3.83 38.30 11.74
N TYR A 265 4.59 37.72 12.66
CA TYR A 265 4.47 37.95 14.09
C TYR A 265 5.64 38.79 14.60
N ASN A 266 5.39 40.06 14.88
CA ASN A 266 6.44 41.04 15.21
C ASN A 266 6.56 41.38 16.72
N PHE A 267 5.92 40.61 17.61
CA PHE A 267 5.93 40.80 19.07
C PHE A 267 5.53 42.21 19.56
N SER A 268 4.80 42.98 18.74
CA SER A 268 4.39 44.36 19.06
C SER A 268 3.46 44.41 20.27
N VAL A 269 2.58 43.42 20.42
CA VAL A 269 1.65 43.30 21.55
C VAL A 269 2.42 43.14 22.86
N GLU A 270 3.41 42.26 22.92
CA GLU A 270 4.23 42.00 24.10
C GLU A 270 5.13 43.18 24.47
N ARG A 271 5.67 43.85 23.45
CA ARG A 271 6.44 45.10 23.64
C ARG A 271 5.59 46.24 24.19
N SER A 272 4.28 46.23 23.97
CA SER A 272 3.37 47.25 24.52
C SER A 272 3.08 47.03 26.01
N VAL A 273 2.93 45.77 26.44
CA VAL A 273 2.65 45.41 27.85
C VAL A 273 3.87 45.64 28.75
N SER A 274 5.07 45.45 28.21
CA SER A 274 6.33 45.65 28.94
C SER A 274 6.71 47.13 29.17
N LYS A 275 6.02 48.07 28.54
CA LYS A 275 6.15 49.53 28.81
C LYS A 275 5.11 49.99 29.83
N THR A 276 5.04 49.34 30.99
CA THR A 276 4.36 49.94 32.13
C THR A 276 5.32 50.96 32.77
N PRO A 277 4.97 52.25 32.88
CA PRO A 277 5.86 53.23 33.48
C PRO A 277 6.07 52.87 34.95
N ARG A 278 7.34 52.80 35.38
CA ARG A 278 7.67 52.79 36.81
C ARG A 278 7.14 54.09 37.38
N LEU A 279 6.05 54.01 38.16
CA LEU A 279 5.58 55.10 39.00
C LEU A 279 6.68 55.38 40.02
N SER A 280 7.32 56.54 39.86
CA SER A 280 8.17 57.20 40.86
C SER A 280 7.32 57.79 41.96
#